data_AF-A0A9W4DYU0-F1
#
_entry.id   AF-A0A9W4DYU0-F1
#
_cell.length_a   1.000
_cell.length_b   1.000
_cell.length_c   1.000
_cell.angle_alpha   90.00
_cell.angle_beta   90.00
_cell.angle_gamma   90.00
#
_symmetry.space_group_name_H-M   'P 1'
#
loop_
_entity.id
_entity.type
_entity.pdbx_description
1 polymer ?
#
loop_
_entity_poly.entity_id
_entity_poly.type
_entity_poly.pdbx_seq_one_letter_code
_entity_poly.pdbx_strand_id
1 'polypeptide(L)'
;MPGFGGTWLRRRARGRDAAYLFLLAHGEPCRAEELLEPTGIRRKPAVAEALRRDERFVQLRLEGKWALAEWPHLNVTPYPNAVEAFVAVLTELGPLPKDALFVKVGERYPVTLWRLHQCLLDDRVGITEDGLIELVARGATPIEESKPARPARMAVDPAGNVFGVRLTVDKDVLRGSGVVVSSWLTWQLGMRQAPMVRTFSIAGHPTPIVLKRATSAAQISSLRVLVQQHGMMGGCEFVLFLRTDDSTARIEHACPRHVCPAAIGPAETDASPPGDFAAGLSP
;
A
#
# COMPACT_ATOMS: atom_id res chain seq x y z
N MET A 1 23.56 45.11 -5.88
CA MET A 1 22.17 44.65 -6.09
C MET A 1 21.73 45.02 -7.49
N PRO A 2 21.80 44.06 -8.42
CA PRO A 2 20.68 43.69 -9.30
C PRO A 2 20.43 42.16 -9.14
N GLY A 3 19.26 41.54 -9.23
CA GLY A 3 17.95 41.88 -9.76
C GLY A 3 17.34 40.54 -10.22
N PHE A 4 16.23 40.10 -9.60
CA PHE A 4 15.42 38.93 -9.96
C PHE A 4 16.10 37.55 -10.03
N GLY A 5 16.35 36.95 -8.86
CA GLY A 5 16.63 35.52 -8.71
C GLY A 5 15.36 34.66 -8.85
N GLY A 6 14.73 34.69 -10.02
CA GLY A 6 13.63 33.79 -10.34
C GLY A 6 14.17 32.41 -10.70
N THR A 7 13.91 31.39 -9.88
CA THR A 7 14.32 30.02 -10.23
C THR A 7 13.32 29.41 -11.22
N TRP A 8 13.82 28.99 -12.39
CA TRP A 8 13.02 28.33 -13.40
C TRP A 8 12.62 26.92 -12.95
N LEU A 9 11.33 26.70 -12.73
CA LEU A 9 10.76 25.38 -12.45
C LEU A 9 10.19 24.79 -13.73
N ARG A 10 10.49 23.51 -14.01
CA ARG A 10 9.89 22.84 -15.17
C ARG A 10 8.39 22.71 -14.94
N ARG A 11 7.57 23.17 -15.90
CA ARG A 11 6.10 23.18 -15.77
C ARG A 11 5.50 21.82 -15.39
N ARG A 12 6.06 20.72 -15.92
CA ARG A 12 5.63 19.34 -15.62
C ARG A 12 6.19 18.75 -14.31
N ALA A 13 7.21 19.36 -13.71
CA ALA A 13 7.87 18.87 -12.50
C ALA A 13 7.93 19.92 -11.38
N ARG A 14 7.08 20.97 -11.44
CA ARG A 14 7.10 22.12 -10.54
C ARG A 14 7.19 21.73 -9.06
N GLY A 15 6.40 20.74 -8.63
CA GLY A 15 6.43 20.26 -7.24
C GLY A 15 7.76 19.62 -6.85
N ARG A 16 8.39 18.83 -7.72
CA ARG A 16 9.69 18.23 -7.43
C ARG A 16 10.82 19.24 -7.46
N ASP A 17 10.81 20.13 -8.44
CA ASP A 17 11.84 21.17 -8.53
C ASP A 17 11.73 22.15 -7.35
N ALA A 18 10.51 22.47 -6.88
CA ALA A 18 10.31 23.25 -5.66
C ALA A 18 10.78 22.52 -4.40
N ALA A 19 10.53 21.21 -4.28
CA ALA A 19 11.05 20.40 -3.18
C ALA A 19 12.59 20.38 -3.17
N TYR A 20 13.21 20.26 -4.36
CA TYR A 20 14.66 20.29 -4.51
C TYR A 20 15.24 21.61 -3.99
N LEU A 21 14.69 22.75 -4.43
CA LEU A 21 15.15 24.07 -3.99
C LEU A 21 14.91 24.31 -2.50
N PHE A 22 13.78 23.83 -1.96
CA PHE A 22 13.51 23.92 -0.54
C PHE A 22 14.56 23.16 0.27
N LEU A 23 14.82 21.90 -0.06
CA LEU A 23 15.84 21.09 0.62
C LEU A 23 17.23 21.71 0.46
N LEU A 24 17.58 22.18 -0.73
CA LEU A 24 18.86 22.85 -0.99
C LEU A 24 19.06 24.10 -0.12
N ALA A 25 18.00 24.91 0.06
CA ALA A 25 18.05 26.10 0.89
C ALA A 25 18.02 25.78 2.40
N HIS A 26 17.30 24.74 2.81
CA HIS A 26 17.16 24.33 4.21
C HIS A 26 18.42 23.62 4.73
N GLY A 27 19.10 22.87 3.87
CA GLY A 27 20.37 22.20 4.19
C GLY A 27 20.26 20.95 5.07
N GLU A 28 19.05 20.58 5.51
CA GLU A 28 18.82 19.42 6.38
C GLU A 28 17.64 18.55 5.89
N PRO A 29 17.62 17.24 6.22
CA PRO A 29 16.50 16.36 5.88
C PRO A 29 15.21 16.81 6.55
N CYS A 30 14.09 16.77 5.83
CA CYS A 30 12.79 17.20 6.36
C CYS A 30 11.69 16.15 6.16
N ARG A 31 10.58 16.28 6.89
CA ARG A 31 9.41 15.40 6.71
C ARG A 31 8.62 15.82 5.45
N ALA A 32 7.89 14.87 4.87
CA ALA A 32 7.08 15.14 3.67
C ALA A 32 5.97 16.19 3.91
N GLU A 33 5.54 16.36 5.15
CA GLU A 33 4.59 17.38 5.61
C GLU A 33 5.14 18.80 5.42
N GLU A 34 6.42 19.01 5.68
CA GLU A 34 7.09 20.31 5.55
C GLU A 34 7.24 20.73 4.08
N LEU A 35 7.12 19.77 3.17
CA LEU A 35 7.17 19.99 1.73
C LEU A 35 5.79 20.27 1.10
N LEU A 36 4.69 20.24 1.87
CA LEU A 36 3.35 20.48 1.31
C LEU A 36 3.21 21.89 0.74
N GLU A 37 3.59 22.89 1.54
CA GLU A 37 3.53 24.30 1.16
C GLU A 37 4.53 24.65 0.05
N PRO A 38 5.84 24.33 0.17
CA PRO A 38 6.83 24.64 -0.88
C PRO A 38 6.47 24.04 -2.25
N THR A 39 5.92 22.82 -2.27
CA THR A 39 5.61 22.12 -3.52
C THR A 39 4.23 22.46 -4.09
N GLY A 40 3.35 23.07 -3.29
CA GLY A 40 1.94 23.26 -3.61
C GLY A 40 1.12 21.97 -3.68
N ILE A 41 1.70 20.83 -3.26
CA ILE A 41 1.01 19.53 -3.24
C ILE A 41 0.21 19.42 -1.95
N ARG A 42 -1.11 19.20 -2.08
CA ARG A 42 -2.04 19.21 -0.93
C ARG A 42 -1.95 17.99 0.00
N ARG A 43 -1.28 16.91 -0.42
CA ARG A 43 -1.33 15.63 0.29
C ARG A 43 0.05 15.03 0.49
N LYS A 44 0.39 14.68 1.73
CA LYS A 44 1.66 14.03 2.10
C LYS A 44 1.99 12.80 1.26
N PRO A 45 1.07 11.84 1.02
CA PRO A 45 1.39 10.67 0.18
C PRO A 45 1.74 11.03 -1.26
N ALA A 46 1.17 12.12 -1.80
CA ALA A 46 1.45 12.57 -3.15
C ALA A 46 2.84 13.23 -3.24
N VAL A 47 3.27 13.97 -2.21
CA VAL A 47 4.65 14.45 -2.09
C VAL A 47 5.61 13.27 -2.04
N ALA A 48 5.42 12.36 -1.09
CA ALA A 48 6.32 11.22 -0.91
C ALA A 48 6.44 10.35 -2.18
N GLU A 49 5.34 10.14 -2.90
CA GLU A 49 5.36 9.41 -4.17
C GLU A 49 6.03 10.21 -5.30
N ALA A 50 5.88 11.53 -5.34
CA ALA A 50 6.58 12.37 -6.31
C ALA A 50 8.10 12.31 -6.10
N LEU A 51 8.56 12.42 -4.85
CA LEU A 51 9.99 12.36 -4.51
C LEU A 51 10.56 10.97 -4.78
N ARG A 52 9.83 9.90 -4.44
CA ARG A 52 10.25 8.51 -4.70
C ARG A 52 10.57 8.22 -6.16
N ARG A 53 9.92 8.92 -7.09
CA ARG A 53 10.09 8.73 -8.55
C ARG A 53 11.23 9.54 -9.16
N ASP A 54 11.97 10.29 -8.36
CA ASP A 54 13.01 11.21 -8.83
C ASP A 54 14.30 10.94 -8.05
N GLU A 55 15.33 10.50 -8.78
CA GLU A 55 16.59 10.01 -8.24
C GLU A 55 17.38 11.04 -7.42
N ARG A 56 17.04 12.34 -7.56
CA ARG A 56 17.63 13.42 -6.77
C ARG A 56 17.25 13.37 -5.30
N PHE A 57 16.22 12.61 -4.94
CA PHE A 57 15.74 12.50 -3.56
C PHE A 57 15.99 11.11 -3.00
N VAL A 58 16.34 11.08 -1.72
CA VAL A 58 16.45 9.86 -0.94
C VAL A 58 15.58 9.97 0.31
N GLN A 59 14.99 8.85 0.73
CA GLN A 59 14.26 8.78 2.00
C GLN A 59 15.14 8.14 3.08
N LEU A 60 15.36 8.85 4.17
CA LEU A 60 15.98 8.33 5.39
C LEU A 60 14.98 7.41 6.09
N ARG A 61 15.21 6.10 6.04
CA ARG A 61 14.17 5.08 6.31
C ARG A 61 13.64 5.08 7.75
N LEU A 62 14.51 5.21 8.76
CA LEU A 62 14.09 5.23 10.16
C LEU A 62 13.31 6.50 10.53
N GLU A 63 13.77 7.66 10.06
CA GLU A 63 13.16 8.96 10.38
C GLU A 63 11.97 9.29 9.48
N GLY A 64 11.84 8.60 8.34
CA GLY A 64 10.86 8.88 7.30
C GLY A 64 11.08 10.21 6.57
N LYS A 65 12.19 10.90 6.84
CA LYS A 65 12.56 12.19 6.25
C LYS A 65 13.10 12.03 4.83
N TRP A 66 13.01 13.11 4.06
CA TRP A 66 13.51 13.23 2.70
C TRP A 66 14.71 14.16 2.67
N ALA A 67 15.68 13.82 1.84
CA ALA A 67 16.91 14.56 1.67
C ALA A 67 17.36 14.52 0.20
N LEU A 68 18.36 15.33 -0.15
CA LEU A 68 18.97 15.29 -1.47
C LEU A 68 20.00 14.16 -1.54
N ALA A 69 19.94 13.35 -2.60
CA ALA A 69 20.82 12.21 -2.80
C ALA A 69 22.31 12.60 -2.93
N GLU A 70 22.58 13.84 -3.36
CA GLU A 70 23.94 14.38 -3.53
C GLU A 70 24.60 14.84 -2.22
N TRP A 71 23.88 14.84 -1.09
CA TRP A 71 24.45 15.27 0.19
C TRP A 71 25.48 14.27 0.71
N PRO A 72 26.77 14.66 0.84
CA PRO A 72 27.86 13.72 1.10
C PRO A 72 27.88 13.14 2.52
N HIS A 73 27.16 13.77 3.45
CA HIS A 73 27.07 13.34 4.85
C HIS A 73 25.96 12.31 5.08
N LEU A 74 25.14 12.01 4.07
CA LEU A 74 24.07 11.02 4.21
C LEU A 74 24.60 9.62 3.96
N ASN A 75 24.32 8.70 4.88
CA ASN A 75 24.57 7.29 4.67
C ASN A 75 23.47 6.70 3.77
N VAL A 76 23.59 6.93 2.46
CA VAL A 76 22.67 6.39 1.46
C VAL A 76 22.97 4.92 1.25
N THR A 77 22.04 4.07 1.64
CA THR A 77 22.19 2.61 1.52
C THR A 77 22.14 2.19 0.04
N PRO A 78 23.01 1.29 -0.44
CA PRO A 78 22.99 0.84 -1.84
C PRO A 78 21.81 -0.08 -2.16
N TYR A 79 21.09 -0.55 -1.14
CA TYR A 79 20.02 -1.52 -1.30
C TYR A 79 18.69 -0.83 -1.66
N PRO A 80 17.95 -1.33 -2.66
CA PRO A 80 16.65 -0.74 -3.03
C PRO A 80 15.59 -0.96 -1.94
N ASN A 81 15.69 -2.05 -1.19
CA ASN A 81 14.78 -2.41 -0.11
C ASN A 81 15.47 -3.30 0.94
N ALA A 82 14.78 -3.50 2.08
CA ALA A 82 15.31 -4.29 3.19
C ALA A 82 15.57 -5.76 2.86
N VAL A 83 14.80 -6.36 1.93
CA VAL A 83 14.99 -7.76 1.54
C VAL A 83 16.29 -7.92 0.77
N GLU A 84 16.59 -7.02 -0.16
CA GLU A 84 17.86 -7.08 -0.90
C GLU A 84 19.07 -6.89 0.03
N ALA A 85 18.97 -6.03 1.04
CA ALA A 85 20.00 -5.94 2.08
C ALA A 85 20.14 -7.26 2.86
N PHE A 86 19.01 -7.90 3.19
CA PHE A 86 18.95 -9.18 3.89
C PHE A 86 19.64 -10.30 3.11
N VAL A 87 19.30 -10.43 1.82
CA VAL A 87 19.88 -11.42 0.90
C VAL A 87 21.36 -11.14 0.66
N ALA A 88 21.77 -9.88 0.52
CA ALA A 88 23.17 -9.53 0.34
C ALA A 88 24.04 -9.92 1.54
N VAL A 89 23.56 -9.68 2.77
CA VAL A 89 24.27 -10.09 3.99
C VAL A 89 24.45 -11.61 4.06
N LEU A 90 23.40 -12.39 3.79
CA LEU A 90 23.51 -13.85 3.74
C LEU A 90 24.41 -14.33 2.60
N THR A 91 24.36 -13.66 1.45
CA THR A 91 25.22 -13.97 0.31
C THR A 91 26.69 -13.83 0.67
N GLU A 92 27.05 -12.77 1.39
CA GLU A 92 28.43 -12.44 1.76
C GLU A 92 28.93 -13.22 2.97
N LEU A 93 28.12 -13.33 4.02
CA LEU A 93 28.55 -13.86 5.33
C LEU A 93 28.15 -15.33 5.55
N GLY A 94 27.28 -15.89 4.70
CA GLY A 94 26.77 -17.25 4.85
C GLY A 94 25.68 -17.37 5.93
N PRO A 95 25.47 -18.59 6.46
CA PRO A 95 24.43 -18.86 7.45
C PRO A 95 24.70 -18.12 8.75
N LEU A 96 23.68 -17.45 9.29
CA LEU A 96 23.81 -16.67 10.53
C LEU A 96 22.67 -16.94 11.51
N PRO A 97 22.92 -16.88 12.83
CA PRO A 97 21.85 -16.79 13.81
C PRO A 97 20.97 -15.57 13.52
N LYS A 98 19.66 -15.71 13.69
CA LYS A 98 18.66 -14.67 13.39
C LYS A 98 19.03 -13.29 13.96
N ASP A 99 19.42 -13.25 15.23
CA ASP A 99 19.71 -11.98 15.91
C ASP A 99 20.99 -11.33 15.37
N ALA A 100 22.02 -12.13 15.06
CA ALA A 100 23.25 -11.65 14.43
C ALA A 100 22.99 -11.12 13.02
N LEU A 101 22.15 -11.82 12.24
CA LEU A 101 21.72 -11.37 10.92
C LEU A 101 20.97 -10.03 11.00
N PHE A 102 20.07 -9.88 11.97
CA PHE A 102 19.32 -8.63 12.15
C PHE A 102 20.25 -7.45 12.48
N VAL A 103 21.26 -7.66 13.33
CA VAL A 103 22.28 -6.64 13.61
C VAL A 103 23.04 -6.28 12.33
N LYS A 104 23.55 -7.27 11.58
CA LYS A 104 24.33 -7.03 10.36
C LYS A 104 23.53 -6.34 9.25
N VAL A 105 22.24 -6.68 9.10
CA VAL A 105 21.35 -5.99 8.17
C VAL A 105 21.04 -4.58 8.66
N GLY A 106 20.79 -4.39 9.95
CA GLY A 106 20.52 -3.06 10.53
C GLY A 106 21.68 -2.08 10.40
N GLU A 107 22.92 -2.57 10.52
CA GLU A 107 24.15 -1.80 10.29
C GLU A 107 24.24 -1.27 8.83
N ARG A 108 23.75 -2.05 7.86
CA ARG A 108 23.86 -1.76 6.41
C ARG A 108 22.61 -1.10 5.83
N TYR A 109 21.46 -1.36 6.41
CA TYR A 109 20.15 -0.89 5.95
C TYR A 109 19.24 -0.63 7.16
N PRO A 110 19.30 0.58 7.75
CA PRO A 110 18.57 0.90 8.97
C PRO A 110 17.06 0.79 8.77
N VAL A 111 16.44 -0.19 9.44
CA VAL A 111 14.99 -0.44 9.45
C VAL A 111 14.53 -0.91 10.82
N THR A 112 13.21 -0.90 11.04
CA THR A 112 12.63 -1.42 12.27
C THR A 112 12.82 -2.94 12.38
N LEU A 113 12.92 -3.44 13.62
CA LEU A 113 12.98 -4.87 13.91
C LEU A 113 11.80 -5.63 13.29
N TRP A 114 10.60 -5.04 13.34
CA TRP A 114 9.41 -5.58 12.69
C TRP A 114 9.60 -5.82 11.19
N ARG A 115 10.27 -4.89 10.48
CA ARG A 115 10.54 -5.06 9.06
C ARG A 115 11.55 -6.19 8.80
N LEU A 116 12.55 -6.36 9.66
CA LEU A 116 13.50 -7.48 9.57
C LEU A 116 12.79 -8.82 9.74
N HIS A 117 11.90 -8.93 10.73
CA HIS A 117 11.06 -10.13 10.89
C HIS A 117 10.25 -10.45 9.63
N GLN A 118 9.70 -9.45 8.95
CA GLN A 118 8.97 -9.69 7.71
C GLN A 118 9.85 -10.13 6.54
N CYS A 119 11.14 -9.79 6.53
CA CYS A 119 12.07 -10.25 5.49
C CYS A 119 12.35 -11.76 5.59
N LEU A 120 12.14 -12.38 6.75
CA LEU A 120 12.25 -13.83 6.92
C LEU A 120 11.22 -14.60 6.09
N LEU A 121 10.11 -13.96 5.70
CA LEU A 121 9.07 -14.59 4.87
C LEU A 121 9.39 -14.55 3.38
N ASP A 122 10.54 -14.00 2.99
CA ASP A 122 10.97 -14.01 1.59
C ASP A 122 11.27 -15.45 1.15
N ASP A 123 10.82 -15.85 -0.03
CA ASP A 123 10.95 -17.21 -0.59
C ASP A 123 12.42 -17.60 -0.88
N ARG A 124 13.31 -16.61 -0.92
CA ARG A 124 14.76 -16.82 -1.01
C ARG A 124 15.41 -17.10 0.34
N VAL A 125 14.73 -16.86 1.46
CA VAL A 125 15.25 -16.96 2.82
C VAL A 125 14.67 -18.19 3.51
N GLY A 126 15.53 -18.96 4.15
CA GLY A 126 15.18 -20.19 4.84
C GLY A 126 15.92 -20.37 6.14
N ILE A 127 15.67 -21.50 6.78
CA ILE A 127 16.35 -21.97 7.98
C ILE A 127 17.04 -23.31 7.70
N THR A 128 18.26 -23.48 8.19
CA THR A 128 19.02 -24.73 8.12
C THR A 128 18.57 -25.69 9.24
N GLU A 129 19.03 -26.95 9.18
CA GLU A 129 18.78 -27.93 10.24
C GLU A 129 19.36 -27.49 11.60
N ASP A 130 20.48 -26.76 11.57
CA ASP A 130 21.12 -26.16 12.77
C ASP A 130 20.40 -24.92 13.30
N GLY A 131 19.29 -24.51 12.68
CA GLY A 131 18.51 -23.33 13.08
C GLY A 131 19.10 -21.98 12.65
N LEU A 132 20.08 -21.98 11.74
CA LEU A 132 20.66 -20.76 11.17
C LEU A 132 19.83 -20.26 10.00
N ILE A 133 19.80 -18.95 9.79
CA ILE A 133 19.15 -18.34 8.63
C ILE A 133 20.13 -18.35 7.47
N GLU A 134 19.69 -18.85 6.32
CA GLU A 134 20.47 -18.94 5.08
C GLU A 134 19.54 -18.85 3.86
N LEU A 135 20.11 -18.69 2.68
CA LEU A 135 19.41 -18.70 1.41
C LEU A 135 18.90 -20.10 1.07
N VAL A 136 17.65 -20.16 0.59
CA VAL A 136 17.03 -21.39 0.07
C VAL A 136 17.83 -21.96 -1.10
N ALA A 137 18.42 -21.09 -1.93
CA ALA A 137 19.32 -21.49 -3.02
C ALA A 137 20.56 -22.28 -2.55
N ARG A 138 20.89 -22.24 -1.25
CA ARG A 138 22.00 -22.98 -0.62
C ARG A 138 21.53 -24.14 0.26
N GLY A 139 20.27 -24.57 0.11
CA GLY A 139 19.72 -25.76 0.78
C GLY A 139 18.95 -25.46 2.08
N ALA A 140 18.73 -24.19 2.44
CA ALA A 140 17.88 -23.86 3.57
C ALA A 140 16.41 -24.17 3.27
N THR A 141 15.66 -24.59 4.29
CA THR A 141 14.21 -24.82 4.16
C THR A 141 13.47 -23.48 4.30
N PRO A 142 12.60 -23.10 3.34
CA PRO A 142 11.87 -21.84 3.41
C PRO A 142 11.09 -21.66 4.72
N ILE A 143 11.06 -20.43 5.25
CA ILE A 143 10.31 -20.11 6.46
C ILE A 143 8.86 -19.79 6.09
N GLU A 144 7.90 -20.54 6.64
CA GLU A 144 6.47 -20.27 6.46
C GLU A 144 5.90 -19.37 7.55
N GLU A 145 4.92 -18.53 7.17
CA GLU A 145 4.13 -17.76 8.13
C GLU A 145 3.27 -18.71 9.00
N SER A 146 3.33 -18.51 10.32
CA SER A 146 2.41 -19.16 11.25
C SER A 146 0.97 -18.74 10.97
N LYS A 147 0.01 -19.65 11.14
CA LYS A 147 -1.41 -19.38 10.88
C LYS A 147 -1.91 -18.11 11.60
N PRO A 148 -2.30 -17.05 10.87
CA PRO A 148 -2.82 -15.83 11.49
C PRO A 148 -4.19 -16.06 12.12
N ALA A 149 -4.62 -15.14 13.00
CA ALA A 149 -5.99 -15.13 13.52
C ALA A 149 -6.99 -14.76 12.42
N ARG A 150 -8.14 -15.44 12.39
CA ARG A 150 -9.21 -15.15 11.42
C ARG A 150 -9.87 -13.81 11.74
N PRO A 151 -9.91 -12.84 10.81
CA PRO A 151 -10.66 -11.60 10.99
C PRO A 151 -12.18 -11.84 10.94
N ALA A 152 -12.96 -11.04 11.69
CA ALA A 152 -14.43 -11.12 11.68
C ALA A 152 -15.06 -10.85 10.30
N ARG A 153 -14.37 -10.08 9.45
CA ARG A 153 -14.82 -9.75 8.07
C ARG A 153 -14.52 -10.84 7.04
N MET A 154 -14.02 -12.00 7.47
CA MET A 154 -13.65 -13.10 6.58
C MET A 154 -14.30 -14.39 7.03
N ALA A 155 -14.81 -15.14 6.05
CA ALA A 155 -15.41 -16.44 6.25
C ALA A 155 -14.86 -17.43 5.22
N VAL A 156 -14.93 -18.70 5.58
CA VAL A 156 -14.75 -19.83 4.67
C VAL A 156 -16.02 -20.66 4.74
N ASP A 157 -16.45 -21.18 3.61
CA ASP A 157 -17.57 -22.09 3.55
C ASP A 157 -17.22 -23.45 4.23
N PRO A 158 -18.21 -24.30 4.52
CA PRO A 158 -17.95 -25.59 5.18
C PRO A 158 -17.07 -26.55 4.38
N ALA A 159 -17.08 -26.47 3.04
CA ALA A 159 -16.25 -27.33 2.19
C ALA A 159 -14.80 -26.83 2.08
N GLY A 160 -14.51 -25.60 2.50
CA GLY A 160 -13.15 -25.06 2.53
C GLY A 160 -12.65 -24.53 1.19
N ASN A 161 -13.53 -24.36 0.21
CA ASN A 161 -13.18 -24.00 -1.17
C ASN A 161 -13.67 -22.61 -1.58
N VAL A 162 -14.51 -21.95 -0.77
CA VAL A 162 -15.00 -20.59 -1.01
C VAL A 162 -14.67 -19.69 0.16
N PHE A 163 -13.93 -18.63 -0.13
CA PHE A 163 -13.52 -17.60 0.84
C PHE A 163 -14.30 -16.32 0.61
N GLY A 164 -15.05 -15.89 1.61
CA GLY A 164 -15.77 -14.61 1.61
C GLY A 164 -14.96 -13.53 2.33
N VAL A 165 -14.77 -12.38 1.69
CA VAL A 165 -14.12 -11.20 2.27
C VAL A 165 -15.08 -10.03 2.21
N ARG A 166 -15.57 -9.58 3.38
CA ARG A 166 -16.41 -8.38 3.48
C ARG A 166 -15.54 -7.13 3.44
N LEU A 167 -15.87 -6.23 2.52
CA LEU A 167 -15.15 -4.99 2.24
C LEU A 167 -16.12 -3.81 2.17
N THR A 168 -15.61 -2.62 2.46
CA THR A 168 -16.33 -1.36 2.31
C THR A 168 -15.80 -0.62 1.09
N VAL A 169 -16.68 -0.01 0.31
CA VAL A 169 -16.32 0.87 -0.79
C VAL A 169 -15.84 2.19 -0.21
N ASP A 170 -14.54 2.37 -0.13
CA ASP A 170 -13.92 3.61 0.31
C ASP A 170 -13.35 4.41 -0.88
N LYS A 171 -12.70 5.55 -0.56
CA LYS A 171 -12.08 6.41 -1.57
C LYS A 171 -10.96 5.72 -2.34
N ASP A 172 -10.27 4.75 -1.74
CA ASP A 172 -9.17 4.03 -2.37
C ASP A 172 -9.69 3.00 -3.36
N VAL A 173 -10.75 2.27 -3.01
CA VAL A 173 -11.48 1.39 -3.93
C VAL A 173 -12.02 2.18 -5.13
N LEU A 174 -12.67 3.33 -4.88
CA LEU A 174 -13.21 4.17 -5.96
C LEU A 174 -12.14 4.81 -6.84
N ARG A 175 -10.95 5.08 -6.29
CA ARG A 175 -9.78 5.53 -7.07
C ARG A 175 -9.18 4.40 -7.90
N GLY A 176 -9.40 3.16 -7.51
CA GLY A 176 -8.84 1.97 -8.15
C GLY A 176 -7.53 1.50 -7.53
N SER A 177 -7.24 1.86 -6.29
CA SER A 177 -6.18 1.24 -5.50
C SER A 177 -6.48 -0.23 -5.27
N GLY A 178 -5.44 -1.06 -5.13
CA GLY A 178 -5.62 -2.41 -4.62
C GLY A 178 -5.96 -2.38 -3.13
N VAL A 179 -6.70 -3.38 -2.65
CA VAL A 179 -7.23 -3.45 -1.29
C VAL A 179 -6.32 -4.31 -0.41
N VAL A 180 -5.83 -3.76 0.70
CA VAL A 180 -5.05 -4.53 1.67
C VAL A 180 -5.97 -5.50 2.41
N VAL A 181 -5.57 -6.78 2.44
CA VAL A 181 -6.32 -7.85 3.10
C VAL A 181 -5.47 -8.52 4.17
N SER A 182 -6.13 -9.21 5.10
CA SER A 182 -5.44 -9.95 6.15
C SER A 182 -4.63 -11.11 5.56
N SER A 183 -3.44 -11.37 6.11
CA SER A 183 -2.63 -12.53 5.74
C SER A 183 -3.30 -13.86 6.07
N TRP A 184 -4.36 -13.88 6.90
CA TRP A 184 -5.18 -15.07 7.11
C TRP A 184 -5.71 -15.63 5.79
N LEU A 185 -6.19 -14.76 4.89
CA LEU A 185 -6.70 -15.17 3.58
C LEU A 185 -5.62 -15.83 2.73
N THR A 186 -4.45 -15.18 2.60
CA THR A 186 -3.33 -15.75 1.84
C THR A 186 -2.84 -17.05 2.47
N TRP A 187 -2.82 -17.16 3.79
CA TRP A 187 -2.45 -18.38 4.48
C TRP A 187 -3.40 -19.54 4.18
N GLN A 188 -4.73 -19.31 4.21
CA GLN A 188 -5.72 -20.32 3.85
C GLN A 188 -5.58 -20.78 2.40
N LEU A 189 -5.20 -19.87 1.52
CA LEU A 189 -4.92 -20.16 0.11
C LEU A 189 -3.53 -20.77 -0.11
N GLY A 190 -2.83 -21.22 0.93
CA GLY A 190 -1.50 -21.82 0.83
C GLY A 190 -0.39 -20.84 0.43
N MET A 191 -0.65 -19.54 0.43
CA MET A 191 0.33 -18.50 0.15
C MET A 191 1.06 -18.09 1.44
N ARG A 192 1.87 -19.01 1.98
CA ARG A 192 2.51 -18.89 3.30
C ARG A 192 3.90 -18.26 3.28
N GLN A 193 4.38 -17.92 2.09
CA GLN A 193 5.64 -17.24 1.82
C GLN A 193 5.37 -16.02 0.94
N ALA A 194 6.38 -15.19 0.76
CA ALA A 194 6.34 -14.03 -0.11
C ALA A 194 7.60 -13.96 -1.00
N PRO A 195 7.52 -13.45 -2.23
CA PRO A 195 6.31 -13.05 -2.93
C PRO A 195 5.52 -14.27 -3.44
N MET A 196 4.20 -14.24 -3.31
CA MET A 196 3.32 -15.21 -3.98
C MET A 196 2.15 -14.48 -4.64
N VAL A 197 1.64 -15.05 -5.73
CA VAL A 197 0.52 -14.48 -6.50
C VAL A 197 -0.48 -15.58 -6.81
N ARG A 198 -1.76 -15.29 -6.63
CA ARG A 198 -2.88 -16.08 -7.13
C ARG A 198 -3.82 -15.19 -7.93
N THR A 199 -4.41 -15.74 -8.98
CA THR A 199 -5.30 -15.01 -9.88
C THR A 199 -6.64 -15.71 -9.93
N PHE A 200 -7.72 -14.93 -9.92
CA PHE A 200 -9.09 -15.43 -9.96
C PHE A 200 -9.85 -14.77 -11.11
N SER A 201 -10.39 -15.58 -12.00
CA SER A 201 -11.20 -15.12 -13.15
C SER A 201 -12.59 -14.69 -12.69
N ILE A 202 -13.18 -13.71 -13.39
CA ILE A 202 -14.55 -13.27 -13.11
C ILE A 202 -15.38 -13.52 -14.36
N ALA A 203 -16.53 -14.16 -14.18
CA ALA A 203 -17.45 -14.42 -15.29
C ALA A 203 -17.87 -13.11 -15.97
N GLY A 204 -17.67 -13.02 -17.29
CA GLY A 204 -18.04 -11.86 -18.09
C GLY A 204 -17.15 -10.62 -17.90
N HIS A 205 -15.99 -10.73 -17.22
CA HIS A 205 -15.07 -9.61 -17.01
C HIS A 205 -13.66 -9.94 -17.53
N PRO A 206 -13.03 -9.06 -18.33
CA PRO A 206 -11.77 -9.37 -19.01
C PRO A 206 -10.56 -9.36 -18.06
N THR A 207 -10.61 -8.58 -16.99
CA THR A 207 -9.50 -8.46 -16.04
C THR A 207 -9.76 -9.34 -14.81
N PRO A 208 -8.87 -10.30 -14.49
CA PRO A 208 -9.03 -11.12 -13.30
C PRO A 208 -8.67 -10.34 -12.03
N ILE A 209 -9.09 -10.88 -10.88
CA ILE A 209 -8.62 -10.41 -9.58
C ILE A 209 -7.28 -11.07 -9.28
N VAL A 210 -6.28 -10.26 -8.95
CA VAL A 210 -4.95 -10.73 -8.53
C VAL A 210 -4.81 -10.54 -7.03
N LEU A 211 -4.59 -11.63 -6.30
CA LEU A 211 -4.21 -11.62 -4.90
C LEU A 211 -2.69 -11.80 -4.80
N LYS A 212 -2.01 -10.82 -4.21
CA LYS A 212 -0.57 -10.80 -4.02
C LYS A 212 -0.24 -10.87 -2.53
N ARG A 213 0.66 -11.78 -2.14
CA ARG A 213 1.35 -11.79 -0.86
C ARG A 213 2.74 -11.21 -1.07
N ALA A 214 3.01 -10.03 -0.51
CA ALA A 214 4.36 -9.47 -0.39
C ALA A 214 4.87 -9.68 1.05
N THR A 215 6.16 -9.51 1.33
CA THR A 215 6.69 -9.66 2.70
C THR A 215 5.99 -8.72 3.69
N SER A 216 5.55 -7.54 3.23
CA SER A 216 4.91 -6.52 4.07
C SER A 216 3.42 -6.68 4.30
N ALA A 217 2.68 -7.08 3.28
CA ALA A 217 1.23 -7.16 3.32
C ALA A 217 0.68 -8.09 2.23
N ALA A 218 -0.57 -8.52 2.40
CA ALA A 218 -1.38 -9.14 1.37
C ALA A 218 -2.31 -8.09 0.73
N GLN A 219 -2.46 -8.14 -0.59
CA GLN A 219 -3.24 -7.16 -1.34
C GLN A 219 -4.02 -7.82 -2.48
N ILE A 220 -5.27 -7.39 -2.66
CA ILE A 220 -6.11 -7.69 -3.81
C ILE A 220 -5.99 -6.57 -4.82
N SER A 221 -5.95 -6.89 -6.11
CA SER A 221 -5.97 -5.91 -7.19
C SER A 221 -7.19 -4.99 -7.12
N SER A 222 -7.18 -3.94 -7.94
CA SER A 222 -8.28 -2.98 -8.02
C SER A 222 -9.63 -3.68 -8.24
N LEU A 223 -10.64 -3.29 -7.44
CA LEU A 223 -12.03 -3.76 -7.56
C LEU A 223 -12.97 -2.68 -8.14
N ARG A 224 -12.41 -1.53 -8.54
CA ARG A 224 -13.18 -0.35 -8.94
C ARG A 224 -14.22 -0.64 -10.02
N VAL A 225 -13.80 -1.32 -11.10
CA VAL A 225 -14.68 -1.59 -12.25
C VAL A 225 -15.86 -2.46 -11.82
N LEU A 226 -15.61 -3.50 -11.02
CA LEU A 226 -16.64 -4.39 -10.51
C LEU A 226 -17.62 -3.65 -9.60
N VAL A 227 -17.09 -2.81 -8.70
CA VAL A 227 -17.89 -1.96 -7.79
C VAL A 227 -18.81 -1.04 -8.60
N GLN A 228 -18.29 -0.38 -9.63
CA GLN A 228 -19.07 0.49 -10.51
C GLN A 228 -20.14 -0.27 -11.30
N GLN A 229 -19.82 -1.44 -11.84
CA GLN A 229 -20.76 -2.28 -12.58
C GLN A 229 -21.94 -2.75 -11.73
N HIS A 230 -21.73 -2.92 -10.42
CA HIS A 230 -22.78 -3.30 -9.47
C HIS A 230 -23.48 -2.08 -8.85
N GLY A 231 -23.27 -0.87 -9.37
CA GLY A 231 -23.94 0.36 -8.91
C GLY A 231 -23.55 0.78 -7.49
N MET A 232 -22.42 0.30 -6.97
CA MET A 232 -21.98 0.62 -5.61
C MET A 232 -21.25 1.96 -5.54
N MET A 233 -21.47 2.67 -4.45
CA MET A 233 -20.87 3.97 -4.17
C MET A 233 -20.21 4.00 -2.78
N GLY A 234 -19.51 5.10 -2.49
CA GLY A 234 -18.79 5.27 -1.23
C GLY A 234 -19.67 4.95 -0.01
N GLY A 235 -19.16 4.12 0.89
CA GLY A 235 -19.88 3.64 2.08
C GLY A 235 -20.69 2.37 1.87
N CYS A 236 -20.87 1.88 0.63
CA CYS A 236 -21.48 0.57 0.40
C CYS A 236 -20.57 -0.54 0.94
N GLU A 237 -21.16 -1.67 1.31
CA GLU A 237 -20.47 -2.89 1.67
C GLU A 237 -20.70 -3.96 0.62
N PHE A 238 -19.70 -4.79 0.39
CA PHE A 238 -19.79 -5.93 -0.51
C PHE A 238 -18.96 -7.10 0.01
N VAL A 239 -19.31 -8.30 -0.43
CA VAL A 239 -18.52 -9.50 -0.19
C VAL A 239 -17.85 -9.91 -1.48
N LEU A 240 -16.53 -10.04 -1.45
CA LEU A 240 -15.77 -10.72 -2.49
C LEU A 240 -15.69 -12.20 -2.15
N PHE A 241 -16.21 -13.05 -3.03
CA PHE A 241 -16.06 -14.49 -2.94
C PHE A 241 -14.92 -14.94 -3.85
N LEU A 242 -14.00 -15.71 -3.31
CA LEU A 242 -12.91 -16.37 -4.01
C LEU A 242 -13.12 -17.88 -3.93
N ARG A 243 -13.33 -18.53 -5.07
CA ARG A 243 -13.48 -19.98 -5.15
C ARG A 243 -12.19 -20.61 -5.67
N THR A 244 -11.67 -21.58 -4.94
CA THR A 244 -10.35 -22.16 -5.24
C THR A 244 -10.39 -23.26 -6.29
N ASP A 245 -11.50 -23.98 -6.40
CA ASP A 245 -11.59 -25.18 -7.26
C ASP A 245 -11.47 -24.83 -8.75
N ASP A 246 -12.12 -23.74 -9.15
CA ASP A 246 -12.12 -23.24 -10.53
C ASP A 246 -11.36 -21.91 -10.67
N SER A 247 -10.72 -21.44 -9.58
CA SER A 247 -10.03 -20.15 -9.53
C SER A 247 -10.92 -19.00 -10.04
N THR A 248 -12.18 -18.96 -9.60
CA THR A 248 -13.11 -17.87 -9.94
C THR A 248 -13.38 -16.94 -8.78
N ALA A 249 -13.77 -15.71 -9.10
CA ALA A 249 -14.21 -14.72 -8.16
C ALA A 249 -15.53 -14.08 -8.59
N ARG A 250 -16.28 -13.61 -7.60
CA ARG A 250 -17.51 -12.83 -7.78
C ARG A 250 -17.68 -11.88 -6.62
N ILE A 251 -18.37 -10.78 -6.85
CA ILE A 251 -18.72 -9.83 -5.80
C ILE A 251 -20.24 -9.80 -5.60
N GLU A 252 -20.68 -9.63 -4.36
CA GLU A 252 -22.09 -9.41 -4.05
C GLU A 252 -22.25 -8.16 -3.18
N HIS A 253 -23.26 -7.36 -3.50
CA HIS A 253 -23.64 -6.22 -2.70
C HIS A 253 -24.21 -6.68 -1.35
N ALA A 254 -23.66 -6.17 -0.24
CA ALA A 254 -23.96 -6.65 1.11
C ALA A 254 -24.79 -5.68 1.97
N CYS A 255 -25.06 -4.45 1.52
CA CYS A 255 -25.88 -3.55 2.35
C CYS A 255 -27.36 -4.00 2.38
N PRO A 256 -28.02 -3.89 3.53
CA PRO A 256 -29.48 -3.94 3.60
C PRO A 256 -30.10 -2.82 2.77
N ARG A 257 -31.25 -3.09 2.11
CA ARG A 257 -31.93 -2.11 1.23
C ARG A 257 -32.20 -0.76 1.88
N HIS A 258 -32.46 -0.73 3.19
CA HIS A 258 -32.81 0.48 3.96
C HIS A 258 -31.59 1.26 4.49
N VAL A 259 -30.37 0.75 4.33
CA VAL A 259 -29.12 1.40 4.78
C VAL A 259 -28.14 1.59 3.62
N CYS A 260 -28.51 1.15 2.41
CA CYS A 260 -27.63 1.21 1.25
C CYS A 260 -27.47 2.67 0.80
N PRO A 261 -26.23 3.21 0.80
CA PRO A 261 -25.99 4.57 0.30
C PRO A 261 -26.41 4.75 -1.16
N ALA A 262 -26.36 3.70 -1.98
CA ALA A 262 -26.80 3.73 -3.37
C ALA A 262 -28.33 3.81 -3.52
N ALA A 263 -29.10 3.32 -2.54
CA ALA A 263 -30.56 3.36 -2.56
C ALA A 263 -31.13 4.63 -1.94
N ILE A 264 -30.39 5.28 -1.04
CA ILE A 264 -30.84 6.45 -0.28
C ILE A 264 -30.69 7.75 -1.11
N GLY A 265 -29.92 7.73 -2.19
CA GLY A 265 -29.66 8.91 -3.02
C GLY A 265 -28.89 10.02 -2.27
N PRO A 266 -28.28 10.99 -2.97
CA PRO A 266 -27.86 12.21 -2.31
C PRO A 266 -29.13 12.91 -1.81
N ALA A 267 -29.22 13.17 -0.50
CA ALA A 267 -30.21 14.12 0.00
C ALA A 267 -29.97 15.43 -0.74
N GLU A 268 -30.89 15.80 -1.63
CA GLU A 268 -30.96 17.15 -2.18
C GLU A 268 -31.07 18.10 -0.98
N THR A 269 -29.98 18.80 -0.69
CA THR A 269 -30.05 20.09 -0.01
C THR A 269 -30.76 21.05 -0.97
N ASP A 270 -32.08 20.91 -1.10
CA ASP A 270 -32.94 21.93 -1.66
C ASP A 270 -33.23 22.94 -0.54
N ALA A 271 -32.25 23.80 -0.30
CA ALA A 271 -32.45 25.06 0.39
C ALA A 271 -32.72 26.14 -0.67
N SER A 272 -33.83 26.00 -1.40
CA SER A 272 -34.45 27.11 -2.10
C SER A 272 -35.28 27.89 -1.08
N PRO A 273 -34.99 29.18 -0.79
CA PRO A 273 -35.83 29.95 0.11
C PRO A 273 -37.21 30.18 -0.54
N PRO A 274 -38.31 30.18 0.22
CA PRO A 274 -39.61 30.53 -0.34
C PRO A 274 -39.60 32.00 -0.75
N GLY A 275 -39.69 32.23 -2.05
CA GLY A 275 -40.06 33.53 -2.59
C GLY A 275 -41.57 33.67 -2.51
N ASP A 276 -42.05 34.45 -1.54
CA ASP A 276 -43.43 34.93 -1.53
C ASP A 276 -43.50 36.31 -2.19
N PHE A 277 -44.16 36.36 -3.34
CA PHE A 277 -44.69 37.56 -3.97
C PHE A 277 -46.18 37.70 -3.61
N ALA A 278 -46.61 38.97 -3.54
CA ALA A 278 -47.98 39.51 -3.54
C ALA A 278 -48.61 39.75 -2.15
N ALA A 279 -49.44 40.77 -1.89
CA ALA A 279 -49.73 42.06 -2.52
C ALA A 279 -50.76 42.78 -1.62
N GLY A 280 -50.63 44.10 -1.41
CA GLY A 280 -51.72 45.06 -1.19
C GLY A 280 -52.56 45.03 0.10
N LEU A 281 -52.60 46.16 0.82
CA LEU A 281 -53.80 47.03 0.96
C LEU A 281 -53.53 48.23 1.88
N SER A 282 -53.93 49.41 1.39
CA SER A 282 -53.91 50.75 2.00
C SER A 282 -54.83 50.88 3.25
N PRO A 283 -54.87 52.03 3.96
CA PRO A 283 -55.43 53.29 3.44
C PRO A 283 -54.43 54.45 3.34
#